data_AF-A0AAW2W6F2-F1
#
_entry.id   AF-A0AAW2W6F2-F1
#
_cell.length_a   1.000
_cell.length_b   1.000
_cell.length_c   1.000
_cell.angle_alpha   90.00
_cell.angle_beta   90.00
_cell.angle_gamma   90.00
#
_symmetry.space_group_name_H-M   'P 1'
#
loop_
_entity.id
_entity.type
_entity.pdbx_description
1 polymer ?
#
loop_
_entity_poly.entity_id
_entity_poly.type
_entity_poly.pdbx_seq_one_letter_code
_entity_poly.pdbx_strand_id
1 'polypeptide(L)'
;MGEAVRTILGQFEAAIQKDSSKSPVAGGVHPLTRYVMNYLVFLSDYSVHISTIVADGPVNPQTPLPEPQFSSLSTVVEEDPSATPISRRLAWLILVLFSNLDGKAAQYNNAALSYLFLANNLNYVVYKVQNSNLGLLIGSNWIRKHEAKVKRYLAKYEKLGWSKILSSLPDNPTEEISPKEVKECFKKFNSSFQEAYKKQCSWVIPDPKIRESVKLSVSKKILSGYLVFYQKHRGKHAKDCTVESFVRYAPEDLEKYFSHMFSEAAGGVDSNFKFPKKLVNIHC
;
A
#
# COMPACT_ATOMS: atom_id res chain seq x y z
N MET A 1 22.73 33.31 11.92
CA MET A 1 21.42 32.82 11.42
C MET A 1 21.51 31.43 10.78
N GLY A 2 22.48 31.17 9.90
CA GLY A 2 22.58 29.85 9.24
C GLY A 2 22.93 28.66 10.12
N GLU A 3 23.69 28.87 11.20
CA GLU A 3 23.92 27.82 12.20
C GLU A 3 22.63 27.40 12.91
N ALA A 4 21.75 28.35 13.25
CA ALA A 4 20.46 28.04 13.87
C ALA A 4 19.57 27.21 12.93
N VAL A 5 19.52 27.56 11.64
CA VAL A 5 18.77 26.78 10.63
C VAL A 5 19.33 25.36 10.49
N ARG A 6 20.66 25.20 10.45
CA ARG A 6 21.32 23.89 10.41
C ARG A 6 20.98 23.06 11.65
N THR A 7 21.02 23.66 12.83
CA THR A 7 20.65 23.02 14.09
C THR A 7 19.19 22.57 14.10
N ILE A 8 18.25 23.42 13.67
CA ILE A 8 16.83 23.07 13.58
C ILE A 8 16.61 21.90 12.61
N LEU A 9 17.25 21.92 11.43
CA LEU A 9 17.15 20.83 10.47
C LEU A 9 17.77 19.53 10.98
N GLY A 10 18.83 19.60 11.79
CA GLY A 10 19.44 18.44 12.44
C GLY A 10 18.56 17.87 13.56
N GLN A 11 17.96 18.73 14.38
CA GLN A 11 16.98 18.32 15.40
C GLN A 11 15.74 17.69 14.78
N PHE A 12 15.25 18.26 13.68
CA PHE A 12 14.13 17.72 12.93
C PHE A 12 14.45 16.32 12.36
N GLU A 13 15.63 16.14 11.76
CA GLU A 13 16.11 14.83 11.32
C GLU A 13 16.13 13.81 12.47
N ALA A 14 16.74 14.16 13.60
CA ALA A 14 16.81 13.30 14.76
C ALA A 14 15.42 12.95 15.32
N ALA A 15 14.47 13.89 15.28
CA ALA A 15 13.10 13.65 15.68
C ALA A 15 12.39 12.65 14.75
N ILE A 16 12.61 12.72 13.44
CA ILE A 16 12.08 11.73 12.49
C ILE A 16 12.68 10.35 12.76
N GLN A 17 13.99 10.26 12.93
CA GLN A 17 14.68 8.99 13.19
C GLN A 17 14.18 8.31 14.47
N LYS A 18 14.04 9.10 15.55
CA LYS A 18 13.65 8.61 16.88
C LYS A 18 12.14 8.45 17.06
N ASP A 19 11.33 8.82 16.08
CA ASP A 19 9.88 8.66 16.18
C ASP A 19 9.52 7.17 16.34
N SER A 20 8.92 6.86 17.49
CA SER A 20 8.47 5.53 17.91
C SER A 20 6.94 5.45 18.00
N SER A 21 6.23 6.42 17.42
CA SER A 21 4.78 6.45 17.43
C SER A 21 4.19 5.21 16.73
N LYS A 22 3.03 4.75 17.22
CA LYS A 22 2.43 3.49 16.77
C LYS A 22 1.91 3.61 15.33
N SER A 23 2.24 2.62 14.52
CA SER A 23 1.71 2.49 13.16
C SER A 23 0.17 2.31 13.17
N PRO A 24 -0.56 2.88 12.19
CA PRO A 24 -2.00 2.66 12.06
C PRO A 24 -2.31 1.17 11.88
N VAL A 25 -3.17 0.62 12.74
CA VAL A 25 -3.52 -0.82 12.71
C VAL A 25 -4.02 -1.28 11.33
N ALA A 26 -4.72 -0.40 10.61
CA ALA A 26 -5.29 -0.67 9.29
C ALA A 26 -4.36 -0.35 8.09
N GLY A 27 -3.09 -0.01 8.34
CA GLY A 27 -2.11 0.25 7.27
C GLY A 27 -2.27 1.59 6.53
N GLY A 28 -3.06 2.53 7.06
CA GLY A 28 -3.24 3.86 6.48
C GLY A 28 -1.99 4.74 6.51
N VAL A 29 -2.12 6.00 6.05
CA VAL A 29 -1.03 6.98 6.10
C VAL A 29 -0.69 7.32 7.56
N HIS A 30 0.58 7.21 7.88
CA HIS A 30 1.11 7.46 9.21
C HIS A 30 1.10 8.97 9.55
N PRO A 31 0.76 9.37 10.79
CA PRO A 31 0.79 10.78 11.20
C PRO A 31 2.14 11.47 10.98
N LEU A 32 3.26 10.79 11.30
CA LEU A 32 4.63 11.26 11.00
C LEU A 32 4.79 11.63 9.52
N THR A 33 4.31 10.81 8.59
CA THR A 33 4.38 11.10 7.15
C THR A 33 3.68 12.40 6.82
N ARG A 34 2.50 12.65 7.39
CA ARG A 34 1.75 13.90 7.18
C ARG A 34 2.50 15.10 7.74
N TYR A 35 3.00 14.98 8.97
CA TYR A 35 3.73 16.04 9.64
C TYR A 35 5.00 16.42 8.88
N VAL A 36 5.84 15.43 8.55
CA VAL A 36 7.10 15.65 7.84
C VAL A 36 6.84 16.25 6.48
N MET A 37 5.91 15.70 5.70
CA MET A 37 5.66 16.22 4.36
C MET A 37 5.06 17.61 4.37
N ASN A 38 4.17 17.94 5.31
CA ASN A 38 3.65 19.31 5.42
C ASN A 38 4.77 20.31 5.76
N TYR A 39 5.69 19.92 6.65
CA TYR A 39 6.84 20.76 6.99
C TYR A 39 7.80 20.92 5.80
N LEU A 40 8.12 19.86 5.06
CA LEU A 40 9.00 19.93 3.89
C LEU A 40 8.38 20.74 2.74
N VAL A 41 7.07 20.61 2.52
CA VAL A 41 6.34 21.46 1.57
C VAL A 41 6.48 22.93 1.96
N PHE A 42 6.24 23.25 3.23
CA PHE A 42 6.41 24.62 3.73
C PHE A 42 7.85 25.12 3.54
N LEU A 43 8.87 24.32 3.86
CA LEU A 43 10.26 24.71 3.64
C LEU A 43 10.60 24.93 2.16
N SER A 44 9.97 24.19 1.26
CA SER A 44 10.22 24.32 -0.18
C SER A 44 9.82 25.69 -0.74
N ASP A 45 8.83 26.35 -0.13
CA ASP A 45 8.38 27.70 -0.49
C ASP A 45 9.44 28.78 -0.16
N TYR A 46 10.32 28.50 0.81
CA TYR A 46 11.42 29.39 1.22
C TYR A 46 12.79 28.92 0.71
N SER A 47 12.82 27.99 -0.23
CA SER A 47 14.04 27.30 -0.68
C SER A 47 15.15 28.24 -1.17
N VAL A 48 14.83 29.36 -1.83
CA VAL A 48 15.81 30.37 -2.26
C VAL A 48 16.52 31.00 -1.05
N HIS A 49 15.75 31.47 -0.07
CA HIS A 49 16.27 32.10 1.15
C HIS A 49 17.07 31.08 1.98
N ILE A 50 16.54 29.87 2.15
CA ILE A 50 17.25 28.82 2.90
C ILE A 50 18.54 28.39 2.18
N SER A 51 18.56 28.35 0.85
CA SER A 51 19.78 28.02 0.09
C SER A 51 20.90 29.00 0.37
N THR A 52 20.62 30.30 0.38
CA THR A 52 21.63 31.34 0.70
C THR A 52 22.19 31.18 2.11
N ILE A 53 21.36 30.74 3.06
CA ILE A 53 21.73 30.56 4.45
C ILE A 53 22.54 29.26 4.67
N VAL A 54 22.30 28.23 3.85
CA VAL A 54 22.92 26.90 3.97
C VAL A 54 24.23 26.80 3.18
N ALA A 55 24.44 27.64 2.15
CA ALA A 55 25.65 27.64 1.32
C ALA A 55 26.96 27.83 2.10
N ASP A 56 26.91 28.50 3.26
CA ASP A 56 28.09 28.83 4.08
C ASP A 56 28.42 27.78 5.17
N GLY A 57 27.74 26.63 5.18
CA GLY A 57 27.93 25.59 6.19
C GLY A 57 28.78 24.41 5.72
N PRO A 58 29.61 23.79 6.59
CA PRO A 58 30.26 22.53 6.24
C PRO A 58 29.21 21.46 5.91
N VAL A 59 29.44 20.71 4.83
CA VAL A 59 28.62 19.56 4.45
C VAL A 59 28.76 18.52 5.57
N ASN A 60 27.77 18.46 6.46
CA ASN A 60 27.78 17.50 7.56
C ASN A 60 27.88 16.09 6.97
N PRO A 61 28.85 15.24 7.37
CA PRO A 61 28.89 13.86 6.93
C PRO A 61 27.54 13.22 7.31
N GLN A 62 26.80 12.81 6.27
CA GLN A 62 25.50 12.19 6.42
C GLN A 62 25.62 11.04 7.43
N THR A 63 24.84 11.10 8.51
CA THR A 63 24.84 10.01 9.51
C THR A 63 24.46 8.71 8.81
N PRO A 64 25.14 7.58 9.09
CA PRO A 64 24.84 6.30 8.47
C PRO A 64 23.37 5.95 8.73
N LEU A 65 22.60 5.79 7.65
CA LEU A 65 21.20 5.37 7.74
C LEU A 65 21.17 3.85 8.00
N PRO A 66 20.26 3.34 8.87
CA PRO A 66 20.09 1.90 9.04
C PRO A 66 19.77 1.22 7.71
N GLU A 67 20.39 0.05 7.47
CA GLU A 67 20.12 -0.74 6.26
C GLU A 67 18.61 -1.07 6.18
N PRO A 68 17.91 -0.64 5.11
CA PRO A 68 16.47 -0.82 5.03
C PRO A 68 16.13 -2.25 4.61
N GLN A 69 15.30 -2.94 5.39
CA GLN A 69 14.87 -4.32 5.12
C GLN A 69 13.91 -4.44 3.92
N PHE A 70 13.16 -3.38 3.61
CA PHE A 70 12.13 -3.38 2.54
C PHE A 70 12.53 -2.57 1.31
N SER A 71 13.57 -1.73 1.43
CA SER A 71 14.05 -0.86 0.38
C SER A 71 15.53 -1.08 0.13
N SER A 72 15.89 -1.43 -1.10
CA SER A 72 17.18 -1.02 -1.64
C SER A 72 17.14 0.52 -1.74
N LEU A 73 17.60 1.23 -0.70
CA LEU A 73 17.69 2.70 -0.68
C LEU A 73 18.78 3.23 -1.63
N SER A 74 19.45 2.36 -2.37
CA SER A 74 20.69 2.60 -3.09
C SER A 74 20.62 3.58 -4.26
N THR A 75 19.58 4.39 -4.42
CA THR A 75 19.50 5.28 -5.60
C THR A 75 18.74 6.60 -5.39
N VAL A 76 18.80 7.22 -4.21
CA VAL A 76 18.10 8.51 -3.96
C VAL A 76 19.00 9.74 -3.99
N VAL A 77 20.30 9.56 -4.24
CA VAL A 77 21.14 10.65 -4.72
C VAL A 77 21.85 10.12 -5.95
N GLU A 78 21.16 10.11 -7.10
CA GLU A 78 21.94 10.42 -8.29
C GLU A 78 22.51 11.80 -7.99
N GLU A 79 23.83 11.90 -7.93
CA GLU A 79 24.52 13.17 -7.81
C GLU A 79 24.22 13.94 -9.10
N ASP A 80 23.02 14.54 -9.17
CA ASP A 80 22.78 15.63 -10.09
C ASP A 80 23.72 16.75 -9.63
N PRO A 81 24.78 17.04 -10.38
CA PRO A 81 25.78 18.04 -9.98
C PRO A 81 25.16 19.44 -9.84
N SER A 82 23.95 19.64 -10.41
CA SER A 82 23.22 20.89 -10.35
C SER A 82 22.27 21.00 -9.13
N ALA A 83 22.09 19.93 -8.35
CA ALA A 83 21.20 19.93 -7.19
C ALA A 83 21.73 20.86 -6.08
N THR A 84 20.91 21.86 -5.73
CA THR A 84 21.24 22.81 -4.67
C THR A 84 21.41 22.11 -3.31
N PRO A 85 22.21 22.68 -2.37
CA PRO A 85 22.36 22.11 -1.03
C PRO A 85 21.03 21.89 -0.31
N ILE A 86 20.05 22.79 -0.49
CA ILE A 86 18.72 22.63 0.10
C ILE A 86 17.94 21.48 -0.53
N SER A 87 18.03 21.29 -1.86
CA SER A 87 17.37 20.16 -2.53
C SER A 87 17.88 18.83 -1.99
N ARG A 88 19.22 18.67 -1.91
CA ARG A 88 19.84 17.49 -1.32
C ARG A 88 19.42 17.26 0.13
N ARG A 89 19.32 18.33 0.94
CA ARG A 89 18.88 18.24 2.33
C ARG A 89 17.40 17.84 2.48
N LEU A 90 16.51 18.37 1.64
CA LEU A 90 15.08 18.01 1.67
C LEU A 90 14.86 16.57 1.18
N ALA A 91 15.56 16.15 0.13
CA ALA A 91 15.54 14.76 -0.35
C ALA A 91 16.07 13.79 0.71
N TRP A 92 17.12 14.17 1.44
CA TRP A 92 17.64 13.40 2.59
C TRP A 92 16.60 13.25 3.71
N LEU A 93 15.87 14.31 4.07
CA LEU A 93 14.83 14.22 5.11
C LEU A 93 13.68 13.28 4.70
N ILE A 94 13.33 13.23 3.41
CA ILE A 94 12.37 12.24 2.89
C ILE A 94 12.94 10.82 3.01
N LEU A 95 14.24 10.64 2.74
CA LEU A 95 14.92 9.36 2.89
C LEU A 95 14.90 8.85 4.34
N VAL A 96 15.17 9.76 5.29
CA VAL A 96 15.10 9.49 6.73
C VAL A 96 13.68 9.08 7.15
N LEU A 97 12.66 9.76 6.62
CA LEU A 97 11.26 9.37 6.82
C LEU A 97 11.01 7.94 6.28
N PHE A 98 11.49 7.61 5.08
CA PHE A 98 11.31 6.26 4.52
C PHE A 98 12.00 5.17 5.34
N SER A 99 13.22 5.41 5.83
CA SER A 99 13.91 4.44 6.69
C SER A 99 13.14 4.17 7.98
N ASN A 100 12.61 5.23 8.60
CA ASN A 100 11.77 5.10 9.79
C ASN A 100 10.46 4.33 9.48
N LEU A 101 9.81 4.61 8.34
CA LEU A 101 8.62 3.89 7.90
C LEU A 101 8.89 2.42 7.57
N ASP A 102 10.07 2.08 7.02
CA ASP A 102 10.47 0.69 6.77
C ASP A 102 10.63 -0.07 8.09
N GLY A 103 11.24 0.53 9.11
CA GLY A 103 11.30 -0.04 10.47
C GLY A 103 9.91 -0.26 11.09
N LYS A 104 8.99 0.68 10.87
CA LYS A 104 7.58 0.55 11.30
C LYS A 104 6.82 -0.53 10.52
N ALA A 105 7.10 -0.70 9.23
CA ALA A 105 6.48 -1.72 8.40
C ALA A 105 6.89 -3.15 8.81
N ALA A 106 8.11 -3.32 9.34
CA ALA A 106 8.62 -4.58 9.86
C ALA A 106 7.86 -5.08 11.10
N GLN A 107 7.17 -4.20 11.83
CA GLN A 107 6.44 -4.55 13.06
C GLN A 107 5.04 -5.14 12.81
N TYR A 108 4.53 -5.10 11.58
CA TYR A 108 3.27 -5.75 11.28
C TYR A 108 3.44 -7.27 11.19
N ASN A 109 2.55 -8.01 11.86
CA ASN A 109 2.50 -9.47 11.80
C ASN A 109 2.11 -10.02 10.41
N ASN A 110 1.57 -9.18 9.53
CA ASN A 110 1.12 -9.57 8.19
C ASN A 110 1.93 -8.82 7.12
N ALA A 111 2.74 -9.55 6.37
CA ALA A 111 3.59 -8.98 5.32
C ALA A 111 2.81 -8.25 4.22
N ALA A 112 1.59 -8.69 3.89
CA ALA A 112 0.75 -7.99 2.92
C ALA A 112 0.31 -6.62 3.46
N LEU A 113 0.01 -6.53 4.76
CA LEU A 113 -0.30 -5.26 5.43
C LEU A 113 0.92 -4.35 5.51
N SER A 114 2.12 -4.88 5.77
CA SER A 114 3.37 -4.11 5.70
C SER A 114 3.54 -3.44 4.33
N TYR A 115 3.35 -4.19 3.24
CA TYR A 115 3.47 -3.63 1.89
C TYR A 115 2.36 -2.62 1.55
N LEU A 116 1.14 -2.85 2.03
CA LEU A 116 0.05 -1.89 1.86
C LEU A 116 0.34 -0.58 2.60
N PHE A 117 0.84 -0.66 3.84
CA PHE A 117 1.28 0.49 4.62
C PHE A 117 2.37 1.28 3.90
N LEU A 118 3.39 0.60 3.37
CA LEU A 118 4.46 1.26 2.60
C LEU A 118 3.92 1.92 1.33
N ALA A 119 3.02 1.26 0.61
CA ALA A 119 2.39 1.82 -0.59
C ALA A 119 1.59 3.10 -0.28
N ASN A 120 0.76 3.07 0.78
CA ASN A 120 -0.05 4.21 1.19
C ASN A 120 0.80 5.43 1.57
N ASN A 121 1.84 5.22 2.38
CA ASN A 121 2.71 6.30 2.82
C ASN A 121 3.56 6.84 1.68
N LEU A 122 4.12 5.96 0.84
CA LEU A 122 4.92 6.39 -0.30
C LEU A 122 4.06 7.16 -1.33
N ASN A 123 2.84 6.69 -1.62
CA ASN A 123 1.93 7.42 -2.51
C ASN A 123 1.61 8.83 -1.96
N TYR A 124 1.38 8.94 -0.65
CA TYR A 124 1.13 10.23 -0.02
C TYR A 124 2.34 11.18 -0.17
N VAL A 125 3.56 10.68 0.03
CA VAL A 125 4.79 11.46 -0.16
C VAL A 125 4.93 11.89 -1.61
N VAL A 126 4.76 10.98 -2.57
CA VAL A 126 4.81 11.27 -4.02
C VAL A 126 3.79 12.35 -4.39
N TYR A 127 2.55 12.22 -3.92
CA TYR A 127 1.51 13.21 -4.14
C TYR A 127 1.92 14.59 -3.59
N LYS A 128 2.46 14.66 -2.37
CA LYS A 128 2.91 15.94 -1.78
C LYS A 128 4.07 16.57 -2.54
N VAL A 129 5.06 15.77 -2.97
CA VAL A 129 6.18 16.25 -3.79
C VAL A 129 5.68 16.77 -5.13
N GLN A 130 4.84 16.00 -5.83
CA GLN A 130 4.33 16.35 -7.15
C GLN A 130 3.48 17.63 -7.15
N ASN A 131 2.75 17.90 -6.07
CA ASN A 131 1.79 19.01 -5.98
C ASN A 131 2.32 20.20 -5.16
N SER A 132 3.63 20.40 -5.07
CA SER A 132 4.25 21.53 -4.37
C SER A 132 5.57 21.97 -5.01
N ASN A 133 6.13 23.08 -4.55
CA ASN A 133 7.46 23.56 -4.94
C ASN A 133 8.58 22.54 -4.65
N LEU A 134 8.32 21.59 -3.75
CA LEU A 134 9.23 20.47 -3.47
C LEU A 134 9.47 19.61 -4.72
N GLY A 135 8.48 19.47 -5.61
CA GLY A 135 8.62 18.75 -6.88
C GLY A 135 9.60 19.40 -7.84
N LEU A 136 9.67 20.74 -7.85
CA LEU A 136 10.64 21.49 -8.65
C LEU A 136 12.08 21.30 -8.13
N LEU A 137 12.24 21.18 -6.81
CA LEU A 137 13.55 21.00 -6.18
C LEU A 137 14.07 19.57 -6.33
N ILE A 138 13.20 18.56 -6.21
CA ILE A 138 13.58 17.14 -6.22
C ILE A 138 13.62 16.57 -7.65
N GLY A 139 12.78 17.07 -8.55
CA GLY A 139 12.76 16.68 -9.96
C GLY A 139 11.81 15.53 -10.32
N SER A 140 11.42 15.49 -11.59
CA SER A 140 10.43 14.55 -12.14
C SER A 140 10.90 13.09 -12.18
N ASN A 141 12.21 12.85 -12.35
CA ASN A 141 12.79 11.51 -12.34
C ASN A 141 12.58 10.81 -11.00
N TRP A 142 12.75 11.55 -9.90
CA TRP A 142 12.49 11.04 -8.56
C TRP A 142 11.02 10.65 -8.40
N ILE A 143 10.09 11.48 -8.87
CA ILE A 143 8.64 11.22 -8.81
C ILE A 143 8.31 9.92 -9.56
N ARG A 144 8.70 9.82 -10.83
CA ARG A 144 8.45 8.64 -11.68
C ARG A 144 8.98 7.34 -11.06
N LYS A 145 10.17 7.40 -10.48
CA LYS A 145 10.80 6.26 -9.81
C LYS A 145 10.01 5.81 -8.58
N HIS A 146 9.56 6.76 -7.77
CA HIS A 146 8.82 6.45 -6.56
C HIS A 146 7.38 6.01 -6.88
N GLU A 147 6.74 6.53 -7.93
CA GLU A 147 5.47 5.99 -8.47
C GLU A 147 5.61 4.52 -8.89
N ALA A 148 6.70 4.17 -9.60
CA ALA A 148 6.98 2.79 -9.97
C ALA A 148 7.19 1.91 -8.72
N LYS A 149 7.82 2.45 -7.68
CA LYS A 149 7.99 1.76 -6.39
C LYS A 149 6.67 1.55 -5.64
N VAL A 150 5.73 2.52 -5.69
CA VAL A 150 4.35 2.34 -5.19
C VAL A 150 3.69 1.16 -5.88
N LYS A 151 3.71 1.13 -7.22
CA LYS A 151 3.14 0.02 -8.01
C LYS A 151 3.74 -1.33 -7.61
N ARG A 152 5.05 -1.38 -7.36
CA ARG A 152 5.74 -2.60 -6.90
C ARG A 152 5.28 -3.04 -5.52
N TYR A 153 5.08 -2.12 -4.57
CA TYR A 153 4.54 -2.46 -3.25
C TYR A 153 3.11 -2.98 -3.32
N LEU A 154 2.25 -2.33 -4.13
CA LEU A 154 0.88 -2.79 -4.35
C LEU A 154 0.86 -4.20 -4.96
N ALA A 155 1.69 -4.48 -5.98
CA ALA A 155 1.79 -5.81 -6.57
C ALA A 155 2.23 -6.89 -5.57
N LYS A 156 3.16 -6.57 -4.66
CA LYS A 156 3.56 -7.47 -3.57
C LYS A 156 2.43 -7.70 -2.57
N TYR A 157 1.72 -6.64 -2.16
CA TYR A 157 0.53 -6.74 -1.32
C TYR A 157 -0.51 -7.65 -1.98
N GLU A 158 -0.85 -7.44 -3.25
CA GLU A 158 -1.86 -8.23 -3.95
C GLU A 158 -1.46 -9.71 -4.02
N LYS A 159 -0.19 -10.00 -4.36
CA LYS A 159 0.32 -11.37 -4.41
C LYS A 159 0.24 -12.06 -3.05
N LEU A 160 0.67 -11.40 -1.99
CA LEU A 160 0.74 -12.00 -0.65
C LEU A 160 -0.63 -12.10 0.01
N GLY A 161 -1.41 -11.02 -0.04
CA GLY A 161 -2.72 -10.92 0.60
C GLY A 161 -3.76 -11.88 0.01
N TRP A 162 -3.65 -12.19 -1.28
CA TRP A 162 -4.60 -13.04 -2.00
C TRP A 162 -4.05 -14.41 -2.38
N SER A 163 -2.80 -14.72 -2.00
CA SER A 163 -2.10 -15.98 -2.33
C SER A 163 -2.91 -17.24 -2.06
N LYS A 164 -3.55 -17.36 -0.88
CA LYS A 164 -4.37 -18.53 -0.48
C LYS A 164 -5.61 -18.75 -1.35
N ILE A 165 -6.17 -17.69 -1.94
CA ILE A 165 -7.32 -17.78 -2.84
C ILE A 165 -6.82 -18.16 -4.22
N LEU A 166 -5.73 -17.54 -4.68
CA LEU A 166 -5.12 -17.86 -5.96
C LEU A 166 -4.65 -19.33 -6.03
N SER A 167 -4.18 -19.91 -4.92
CA SER A 167 -3.80 -21.34 -4.81
C SER A 167 -4.94 -22.28 -4.42
N SER A 168 -6.17 -21.77 -4.32
CA SER A 168 -7.34 -22.60 -4.02
C SER A 168 -7.97 -23.23 -5.25
N LEU A 169 -7.66 -22.68 -6.42
CA LEU A 169 -8.07 -23.20 -7.73
C LEU A 169 -6.93 -23.98 -8.37
N PRO A 170 -7.23 -24.99 -9.20
CA PRO A 170 -6.21 -25.69 -9.98
C PRO A 170 -5.53 -24.75 -10.97
N ASP A 171 -4.24 -24.98 -11.24
CA ASP A 171 -3.46 -24.19 -12.21
C ASP A 171 -4.06 -24.25 -13.61
N ASN A 172 -4.71 -25.38 -13.95
CA ASN A 172 -5.56 -25.51 -15.12
C ASN A 172 -7.04 -25.64 -14.73
N PRO A 173 -7.84 -24.56 -14.79
CA PRO A 173 -9.28 -24.59 -14.54
C PRO A 173 -10.07 -25.49 -15.50
N THR A 174 -9.44 -25.91 -16.61
CA THR A 174 -10.04 -26.74 -17.65
C THR A 174 -9.60 -28.20 -17.60
N GLU A 175 -8.89 -28.63 -16.57
CA GLU A 175 -8.55 -30.04 -16.36
C GLU A 175 -9.77 -30.85 -15.91
N GLU A 176 -9.90 -32.10 -16.36
CA GLU A 176 -10.97 -32.99 -15.88
C GLU A 176 -10.57 -33.57 -14.53
N ILE A 177 -11.21 -33.07 -13.48
CA ILE A 177 -11.03 -33.52 -12.10
C ILE A 177 -12.29 -34.22 -11.60
N SER A 178 -12.14 -35.09 -10.60
CA SER A 178 -13.25 -35.85 -10.04
C SER A 178 -14.26 -34.94 -9.33
N PRO A 179 -15.55 -35.35 -9.23
CA PRO A 179 -16.56 -34.57 -8.51
C PRO A 179 -16.19 -34.26 -7.05
N LYS A 180 -15.41 -35.15 -6.41
CA LYS A 180 -14.91 -34.97 -5.04
C LYS A 180 -13.89 -33.83 -4.96
N GLU A 181 -12.94 -33.80 -5.90
CA GLU A 181 -11.93 -32.73 -5.99
C GLU A 181 -12.56 -31.38 -6.34
N VAL A 182 -13.54 -31.35 -7.25
CA VAL A 182 -14.31 -30.13 -7.57
C VAL A 182 -14.92 -29.53 -6.31
N LYS A 183 -15.55 -30.38 -5.49
CA LYS A 183 -16.19 -29.98 -4.22
C LYS A 183 -15.17 -29.46 -3.21
N GLU A 184 -13.99 -30.07 -3.12
CA GLU A 184 -12.91 -29.62 -2.25
C GLU A 184 -12.34 -28.27 -2.69
N CYS A 185 -12.13 -28.05 -3.99
CA CYS A 185 -11.72 -26.77 -4.56
C CYS A 185 -12.70 -25.65 -4.20
N PHE A 186 -14.02 -25.85 -4.38
CA PHE A 186 -15.02 -24.84 -4.00
C PHE A 186 -15.01 -24.55 -2.50
N LYS A 187 -14.89 -25.57 -1.64
CA LYS A 187 -14.80 -25.37 -0.19
C LYS A 187 -13.54 -24.60 0.21
N LYS A 188 -12.39 -24.94 -0.39
CA LYS A 188 -11.11 -24.26 -0.16
C LYS A 188 -11.20 -22.81 -0.61
N PHE A 189 -11.74 -22.56 -1.81
CA PHE A 189 -11.97 -21.21 -2.32
C PHE A 189 -12.85 -20.39 -1.38
N ASN A 190 -14.02 -20.92 -0.99
CA ASN A 190 -14.96 -20.22 -0.11
C ASN A 190 -14.31 -19.84 1.24
N SER A 191 -13.52 -20.76 1.82
CA SER A 191 -12.86 -20.56 3.10
C SER A 191 -11.74 -19.54 2.99
N SER A 192 -10.88 -19.66 1.97
CA SER A 192 -9.80 -18.71 1.69
C SER A 192 -10.35 -17.31 1.38
N PHE A 193 -11.44 -17.22 0.63
CA PHE A 193 -12.12 -15.96 0.31
C PHE A 193 -12.64 -15.29 1.58
N GLN A 194 -13.37 -16.02 2.42
CA GLN A 194 -13.91 -15.49 3.66
C GLN A 194 -12.79 -15.04 4.63
N GLU A 195 -11.70 -15.80 4.73
CA GLU A 195 -10.54 -15.43 5.56
C GLU A 195 -9.88 -14.14 5.07
N ALA A 196 -9.60 -14.04 3.76
CA ALA A 196 -8.97 -12.85 3.20
C ALA A 196 -9.89 -11.64 3.29
N TYR A 197 -11.17 -11.79 2.97
CA TYR A 197 -12.15 -10.71 3.03
C TYR A 197 -12.28 -10.16 4.45
N LYS A 198 -12.46 -11.02 5.45
CA LYS A 198 -12.54 -10.60 6.87
C LYS A 198 -11.29 -9.87 7.34
N LYS A 199 -10.12 -10.30 6.89
CA LYS A 199 -8.85 -9.64 7.24
C LYS A 199 -8.71 -8.27 6.58
N GLN A 200 -9.03 -8.18 5.29
CA GLN A 200 -8.69 -7.04 4.47
C GLN A 200 -9.79 -5.98 4.39
N CYS A 201 -11.03 -6.29 4.77
CA CYS A 201 -12.11 -5.30 4.77
C CYS A 201 -11.87 -4.14 5.75
N SER A 202 -11.13 -4.38 6.84
CA SER A 202 -10.74 -3.36 7.82
C SER A 202 -9.51 -2.56 7.42
N TRP A 203 -8.82 -2.93 6.32
CA TRP A 203 -7.62 -2.23 5.87
C TRP A 203 -7.98 -0.95 5.13
N VAL A 204 -7.12 0.05 5.22
CA VAL A 204 -7.40 1.40 4.70
C VAL A 204 -6.51 1.67 3.49
N ILE A 205 -7.12 2.13 2.40
CA ILE A 205 -6.43 2.74 1.25
C ILE A 205 -7.00 4.16 1.10
N PRO A 206 -6.28 5.19 1.58
CA PRO A 206 -6.81 6.55 1.61
C PRO A 206 -6.99 7.16 0.22
N ASP A 207 -6.09 6.85 -0.72
CA ASP A 207 -6.14 7.38 -2.08
C ASP A 207 -7.23 6.66 -2.89
N PRO A 208 -8.26 7.37 -3.38
CA PRO A 208 -9.37 6.73 -4.08
C PRO A 208 -8.94 6.11 -5.42
N LYS A 209 -7.98 6.70 -6.13
CA LYS A 209 -7.51 6.15 -7.42
C LYS A 209 -6.76 4.84 -7.21
N ILE A 210 -5.90 4.77 -6.20
CA ILE A 210 -5.23 3.52 -5.83
C ILE A 210 -6.25 2.50 -5.35
N ARG A 211 -7.19 2.90 -4.49
CA ARG A 211 -8.19 2.00 -3.94
C ARG A 211 -9.00 1.32 -5.04
N GLU A 212 -9.52 2.09 -6.00
CA GLU A 212 -10.28 1.53 -7.12
C GLU A 212 -9.40 0.68 -8.06
N SER A 213 -8.16 1.10 -8.31
CA SER A 213 -7.20 0.32 -9.10
C SER A 213 -6.91 -1.05 -8.47
N VAL A 214 -6.68 -1.09 -7.16
CA VAL A 214 -6.44 -2.33 -6.40
C VAL A 214 -7.68 -3.21 -6.40
N LYS A 215 -8.87 -2.65 -6.17
CA LYS A 215 -10.14 -3.41 -6.27
C LYS A 215 -10.28 -4.07 -7.63
N LEU A 216 -10.11 -3.33 -8.72
CA LEU A 216 -10.23 -3.85 -10.08
C LEU A 216 -9.16 -4.92 -10.38
N SER A 217 -7.91 -4.68 -9.97
CA SER A 217 -6.79 -5.62 -10.16
C SER A 217 -7.04 -6.96 -9.45
N VAL A 218 -7.43 -6.90 -8.17
CA VAL A 218 -7.72 -8.08 -7.34
C VAL A 218 -8.94 -8.83 -7.88
N SER A 219 -10.05 -8.12 -8.15
CA SER A 219 -11.26 -8.70 -8.74
C SER A 219 -10.92 -9.46 -10.01
N LYS A 220 -10.20 -8.82 -10.95
CA LYS A 220 -9.83 -9.42 -12.23
C LYS A 220 -8.99 -10.69 -12.03
N LYS A 221 -7.98 -10.65 -11.15
CA LYS A 221 -7.09 -11.80 -10.90
C LYS A 221 -7.81 -13.01 -10.30
N ILE A 222 -8.80 -12.76 -9.44
CA ILE A 222 -9.55 -13.84 -8.78
C ILE A 222 -10.64 -14.38 -9.72
N LEU A 223 -11.37 -13.48 -10.38
CA LEU A 223 -12.47 -13.84 -11.27
C LEU A 223 -11.99 -14.56 -12.53
N SER A 224 -10.81 -14.23 -13.07
CA SER A 224 -10.32 -14.85 -14.31
C SER A 224 -10.18 -16.37 -14.19
N GLY A 225 -9.71 -16.87 -13.05
CA GLY A 225 -9.61 -18.31 -12.79
C GLY A 225 -10.94 -18.90 -12.29
N TYR A 226 -11.61 -18.18 -11.39
CA TYR A 226 -12.83 -18.67 -10.75
C TYR A 226 -13.99 -18.84 -11.72
N LEU A 227 -14.19 -17.90 -12.64
CA LEU A 227 -15.30 -17.92 -13.60
C LEU A 227 -15.20 -19.13 -14.54
N VAL A 228 -14.00 -19.42 -15.05
CA VAL A 228 -13.77 -20.56 -15.95
C VAL A 228 -14.03 -21.87 -15.21
N PHE A 229 -13.49 -22.01 -13.99
CA PHE A 229 -13.72 -23.18 -13.15
C PHE A 229 -15.21 -23.36 -12.81
N TYR A 230 -15.88 -22.27 -12.46
CA TYR A 230 -17.29 -22.22 -12.11
C TYR A 230 -18.18 -22.67 -13.27
N GLN A 231 -17.99 -22.11 -14.47
CA GLN A 231 -18.80 -22.44 -15.64
C GLN A 231 -18.62 -23.92 -16.05
N LYS A 232 -17.37 -24.41 -16.06
CA LYS A 232 -17.07 -25.79 -16.46
C LYS A 232 -17.73 -26.82 -15.56
N HIS A 233 -17.64 -26.63 -14.24
CA HIS A 233 -18.03 -27.65 -13.27
C HIS A 233 -19.46 -27.48 -12.73
N ARG A 234 -20.06 -26.28 -12.82
CA ARG A 234 -21.47 -26.08 -12.44
C ARG A 234 -22.44 -26.75 -13.41
N GLY A 235 -22.20 -26.65 -14.74
CA GLY A 235 -23.08 -27.25 -15.75
C GLY A 235 -23.01 -28.77 -15.84
N LYS A 236 -21.81 -29.36 -15.67
CA LYS A 236 -21.59 -30.82 -15.77
C LYS A 236 -22.12 -31.60 -14.55
N HIS A 237 -22.14 -30.98 -13.37
CA HIS A 237 -22.55 -31.64 -12.12
C HIS A 237 -23.89 -31.14 -11.55
N ALA A 238 -24.63 -30.30 -12.27
CA ALA A 238 -25.96 -29.82 -11.87
C ALA A 238 -27.02 -30.94 -11.70
N LYS A 239 -26.81 -32.11 -12.33
CA LYS A 239 -27.69 -33.28 -12.16
C LYS A 239 -27.51 -34.00 -10.82
N ASP A 240 -26.38 -33.81 -10.15
CA ASP A 240 -26.20 -34.24 -8.77
C ASP A 240 -26.61 -33.08 -7.86
N CYS A 241 -27.75 -33.21 -7.18
CA CYS A 241 -28.33 -32.25 -6.20
C CYS A 241 -27.37 -31.80 -5.06
N THR A 242 -26.11 -32.23 -5.07
CA THR A 242 -25.11 -31.94 -4.05
C THR A 242 -24.29 -30.68 -4.36
N VAL A 243 -24.12 -30.26 -5.62
CA VAL A 243 -23.23 -29.13 -5.98
C VAL A 243 -23.79 -27.77 -5.54
N GLU A 244 -25.11 -27.60 -5.55
CA GLU A 244 -25.77 -26.36 -5.07
C GLU A 244 -25.51 -26.09 -3.57
N SER A 245 -25.19 -27.12 -2.78
CA SER A 245 -24.91 -26.96 -1.35
C SER A 245 -23.48 -26.46 -1.04
N PHE A 246 -22.53 -26.55 -1.99
CA PHE A 246 -21.11 -26.20 -1.75
C PHE A 246 -20.65 -24.92 -2.44
N VAL A 247 -21.40 -24.44 -3.45
CA VAL A 247 -21.08 -23.21 -4.16
C VAL A 247 -21.73 -22.03 -3.44
N ARG A 248 -20.95 -21.33 -2.62
CA ARG A 248 -21.45 -20.26 -1.74
C ARG A 248 -21.44 -18.86 -2.37
N TYR A 249 -20.53 -18.62 -3.31
CA TYR A 249 -20.38 -17.32 -3.97
C TYR A 249 -20.51 -17.52 -5.48
N ALA A 250 -21.49 -16.88 -6.11
CA ALA A 250 -21.51 -16.81 -7.57
C ALA A 250 -20.46 -15.77 -8.03
N PRO A 251 -19.90 -15.88 -9.25
CA PRO A 251 -18.97 -14.88 -9.79
C PRO A 251 -19.53 -13.45 -9.71
N GLU A 252 -20.83 -13.29 -9.94
CA GLU A 252 -21.53 -12.00 -9.88
C GLU A 252 -21.61 -11.45 -8.45
N ASP A 253 -21.73 -12.33 -7.46
CA ASP A 253 -21.73 -11.92 -6.04
C ASP A 253 -20.34 -11.43 -5.62
N LEU A 254 -19.27 -12.08 -6.09
CA LEU A 254 -17.88 -11.73 -5.74
C LEU A 254 -17.52 -10.30 -6.13
N GLU A 255 -17.96 -9.83 -7.30
CA GLU A 255 -17.77 -8.44 -7.73
C GLU A 255 -18.35 -7.44 -6.71
N LYS A 256 -19.52 -7.76 -6.14
CA LYS A 256 -20.13 -6.96 -5.10
C LYS A 256 -19.34 -6.98 -3.80
N TYR A 257 -18.74 -8.10 -3.41
CA TYR A 257 -17.86 -8.12 -2.24
C TYR A 257 -16.62 -7.23 -2.45
N PHE A 258 -15.98 -7.31 -3.62
CA PHE A 258 -14.79 -6.53 -3.91
C PHE A 258 -15.04 -5.02 -3.95
N SER A 259 -16.22 -4.58 -4.41
CA SER A 259 -16.57 -3.16 -4.45
C SER A 259 -16.62 -2.51 -3.05
N HIS A 260 -16.95 -3.31 -2.02
CA HIS A 260 -17.01 -2.90 -0.61
C HIS A 260 -15.68 -3.05 0.14
N MET A 261 -14.59 -3.43 -0.52
CA MET A 261 -13.29 -3.57 0.15
C MET A 261 -12.60 -2.23 0.39
N PHE A 262 -11.83 -2.18 1.47
CA PHE A 262 -11.05 -1.03 1.95
C PHE A 262 -11.90 0.17 2.39
N SER A 263 -11.73 0.60 3.63
CA SER A 263 -12.44 1.75 4.16
C SER A 263 -11.76 3.08 3.80
N GLU A 264 -12.56 4.14 3.76
CA GLU A 264 -12.07 5.50 3.79
C GLU A 264 -11.50 5.81 5.18
N ALA A 265 -10.37 6.52 5.25
CA ALA A 265 -9.77 6.87 6.53
C ALA A 265 -10.77 7.71 7.35
N ALA A 266 -11.05 7.28 8.58
CA ALA A 266 -12.09 7.77 9.50
C ALA A 266 -12.60 9.19 9.23
N GLY A 267 -13.78 9.25 8.60
CA GLY A 267 -14.56 10.45 8.35
C GLY A 267 -15.89 10.07 7.68
N GLY A 268 -16.76 9.38 8.43
CA GLY A 268 -18.11 9.01 7.97
C GLY A 268 -18.30 7.52 7.79
N VAL A 269 -18.54 6.80 8.89
CA VAL A 269 -19.22 5.50 8.79
C VAL A 269 -20.70 5.80 8.69
N ASP A 270 -21.28 5.61 7.51
CA ASP A 270 -22.72 5.62 7.34
C ASP A 270 -23.30 4.42 8.10
N SER A 271 -23.81 4.66 9.30
CA SER A 271 -24.25 3.66 10.28
C SER A 271 -25.57 2.95 9.91
N ASN A 272 -26.01 3.03 8.65
CA ASN A 272 -27.33 2.55 8.21
C ASN A 272 -27.31 1.48 7.11
N PHE A 273 -26.16 0.93 6.73
CA PHE A 273 -26.12 -0.05 5.64
C PHE A 273 -26.40 -1.48 6.12
N LYS A 274 -27.61 -1.97 5.83
CA LYS A 274 -28.01 -3.37 6.07
C LYS A 274 -27.43 -4.27 4.98
N PHE A 275 -26.62 -5.25 5.38
CA PHE A 275 -26.14 -6.31 4.49
C PHE A 275 -27.32 -7.09 3.87
N PRO A 276 -27.28 -7.41 2.56
CA PRO A 276 -28.21 -8.36 1.97
C PRO A 276 -28.16 -9.69 2.71
N LYS A 277 -29.30 -10.37 2.95
CA LYS A 277 -29.40 -11.56 3.82
C LYS A 277 -28.41 -12.70 3.53
N LYS A 278 -27.85 -12.80 2.32
CA LYS A 278 -26.76 -13.76 1.96
C LYS A 278 -25.34 -13.28 2.31
N LEU A 279 -25.13 -11.96 2.41
CA LEU A 279 -23.90 -11.26 2.79
C LEU A 279 -23.75 -11.09 4.31
N VAL A 280 -24.83 -11.32 5.09
CA VAL A 280 -24.87 -11.15 6.56
C VAL A 280 -23.86 -12.05 7.30
N ASN A 281 -23.45 -13.19 6.72
CA ASN A 281 -22.57 -14.15 7.40
C ASN A 281 -21.07 -13.81 7.35
N ILE A 282 -20.67 -12.63 6.86
CA ILE A 282 -19.30 -12.16 6.93
C ILE A 282 -19.31 -10.73 7.48
N HIS A 283 -19.55 -10.60 8.79
CA HIS A 283 -19.34 -9.32 9.47
C HIS A 283 -17.85 -9.00 9.51
N CYS A 284 -17.51 -7.83 8.96
CA CYS A 284 -16.50 -6.95 9.54
C CYS A 284 -17.12 -6.40 10.85
#